data_AF-X1KAT4-F1
#
_entry.id   AF-X1KAT4-F1
#
_cell.length_a   1.000
_cell.length_b   1.000
_cell.length_c   1.000
_cell.angle_alpha   90.00
_cell.angle_beta   90.00
_cell.angle_gamma   90.00
#
_symmetry.space_group_name_H-M   'P 1'
#
loop_
_entity.id
_entity.type
_entity.pdbx_description
1 polymer ?
#
loop_
_entity_poly.entity_id
_entity_poly.type
_entity_poly.pdbx_seq_one_letter_code
_entity_poly.pdbx_strand_id
1 'polypeptide(L)'
;MAEFYPVGTRGHGLPDFVPQEINIKLQSVGVYLMPAWAALVGVNKNFLGGILNVGFGSGTTVAYIVPASKVLYITQFALRATASVPANGDLNQFVVGSITEFPSGATLLYLGGNGGAAMTFSTPIPINDGHEVRFFVACQANHNLNVWVSAGGYEV
;
A
#
# COMPACT_ATOMS: atom_id res chain seq x y z
N MET A 1 13.61 -90.13 -18.91
CA MET A 1 14.25 -88.97 -18.25
C MET A 1 13.86 -87.75 -19.06
N ALA A 2 13.07 -86.84 -18.47
CA ALA A 2 12.60 -85.63 -19.13
C ALA A 2 13.29 -84.43 -18.50
N GLU A 3 13.95 -83.62 -19.32
CA GLU A 3 14.58 -82.35 -18.95
C GLU A 3 13.50 -81.28 -18.72
N PHE A 4 13.60 -80.56 -17.60
CA PHE A 4 12.84 -79.35 -17.34
C PHE A 4 13.73 -78.13 -17.58
N TYR A 5 13.35 -77.28 -18.53
CA TYR A 5 13.90 -75.93 -18.71
C TYR A 5 13.10 -74.93 -17.85
N PRO A 6 13.74 -74.01 -17.11
CA PRO A 6 13.00 -73.01 -16.35
C PRO A 6 12.47 -71.88 -17.25
N VAL A 7 11.23 -71.50 -16.99
CA VAL A 7 10.48 -70.43 -17.64
C VAL A 7 11.04 -69.07 -17.18
N GLY A 8 11.66 -68.34 -18.10
CA GLY A 8 12.04 -66.94 -17.90
C GLY A 8 10.80 -66.03 -18.03
N THR A 9 10.40 -65.40 -16.94
CA THR A 9 9.33 -64.39 -16.92
C THR A 9 9.86 -63.05 -17.43
N ARG A 10 9.24 -62.55 -18.51
CA ARG A 10 9.40 -61.18 -19.01
C ARG A 10 8.73 -60.20 -18.05
N GLY A 11 9.52 -59.38 -17.36
CA GLY A 11 9.04 -58.16 -16.70
C GLY A 11 9.37 -56.96 -17.58
N HIS A 12 8.35 -56.35 -18.20
CA HIS A 12 8.48 -55.05 -18.84
C HIS A 12 8.75 -54.00 -17.75
N GLY A 13 9.95 -53.41 -17.76
CA GLY A 13 10.33 -52.35 -16.84
C GLY A 13 9.50 -51.09 -17.08
N LEU A 14 8.77 -50.66 -16.04
CA LEU A 14 8.31 -49.28 -15.94
C LEU A 14 9.55 -48.37 -15.87
N PRO A 15 9.53 -47.17 -16.47
CA PRO A 15 10.64 -46.23 -16.32
C PRO A 15 10.82 -45.93 -14.84
N ASP A 16 12.03 -46.13 -14.34
CA ASP A 16 12.42 -45.79 -12.99
C ASP A 16 12.04 -44.33 -12.74
N PHE A 17 11.12 -44.11 -11.81
CA PHE A 17 10.80 -42.80 -11.30
C PHE A 17 12.01 -42.35 -10.49
N VAL A 18 12.99 -41.72 -11.14
CA VAL A 18 14.12 -41.10 -10.44
C VAL A 18 13.53 -39.95 -9.64
N PRO A 19 13.48 -40.02 -8.30
CA PRO A 19 13.10 -38.85 -7.52
C PRO A 19 14.14 -37.78 -7.83
N GLN A 20 13.74 -36.66 -8.43
CA GLN A 20 14.60 -35.49 -8.42
C GLN A 20 14.84 -35.17 -6.94
N GLU A 21 16.05 -35.42 -6.45
CA GLU A 21 16.48 -34.98 -5.14
C GLU A 21 16.49 -33.46 -5.14
N ILE A 22 15.38 -32.87 -4.69
CA ILE A 22 15.34 -31.44 -4.38
C ILE A 22 16.28 -31.27 -3.19
N ASN A 23 17.48 -30.77 -3.46
CA ASN A 23 18.47 -30.46 -2.43
C ASN A 23 18.02 -29.19 -1.68
N ILE A 24 17.11 -29.36 -0.71
CA ILE A 24 16.56 -28.29 0.14
C ILE A 24 17.68 -27.54 0.88
N LYS A 25 18.84 -28.16 1.13
CA LYS A 25 19.97 -27.51 1.80
C LYS A 25 20.68 -26.45 0.94
N LEU A 26 20.50 -26.50 -0.39
CA LEU A 26 21.00 -25.47 -1.32
C LEU A 26 19.98 -24.35 -1.58
N GLN A 27 18.74 -24.50 -1.09
CA GLN A 27 17.72 -23.46 -1.19
C GLN A 27 17.65 -22.69 0.13
N SER A 28 18.47 -21.65 0.26
CA SER A 28 18.25 -20.64 1.28
C SER A 28 16.99 -19.84 0.92
N VAL A 29 15.82 -20.35 1.28
CA VAL A 29 14.59 -19.56 1.25
C VAL A 29 14.68 -18.57 2.40
N GLY A 30 15.17 -17.37 2.11
CA GLY A 30 15.11 -16.26 3.05
C GLY A 30 13.65 -15.89 3.28
N VAL A 31 13.07 -16.36 4.39
CA VAL A 31 11.75 -15.89 4.85
C VAL A 31 11.96 -14.52 5.48
N TYR A 32 11.80 -13.47 4.67
CA TYR A 32 11.76 -12.11 5.17
C TYR A 32 10.41 -11.84 5.83
N LEU A 33 10.40 -11.07 6.93
CA LEU A 33 9.17 -10.45 7.39
C LEU A 33 8.62 -9.56 6.27
N MET A 34 7.30 -9.56 6.08
CA MET A 34 6.63 -8.82 4.99
C MET A 34 7.10 -7.36 4.84
N PRO A 35 7.36 -6.58 5.92
CA PRO A 35 7.91 -5.23 5.80
C PRO A 35 9.33 -5.18 5.23
N ALA A 36 10.19 -6.15 5.60
CA ALA A 36 11.57 -6.23 5.15
C ALA A 36 11.67 -6.69 3.68
N TRP A 37 10.81 -7.61 3.26
CA TRP A 37 10.68 -8.00 1.87
C TRP A 37 10.18 -6.83 1.02
N ALA A 38 9.13 -6.16 1.46
CA ALA A 38 8.56 -5.00 0.78
C ALA A 38 9.57 -3.87 0.61
N ALA A 39 10.45 -3.61 1.59
CA ALA A 39 11.52 -2.62 1.45
C ALA A 39 12.58 -2.99 0.38
N LEU A 40 12.74 -4.28 0.05
CA LEU A 40 13.71 -4.76 -0.94
C LEU A 40 13.17 -4.72 -2.38
N VAL A 41 11.88 -4.99 -2.56
CA VAL A 41 11.26 -5.08 -3.91
C VAL A 41 10.31 -3.92 -4.22
N GLY A 42 9.95 -3.14 -3.21
CA GLY A 42 8.94 -2.10 -3.31
C GLY A 42 9.43 -0.85 -4.04
N VAL A 43 8.54 -0.27 -4.85
CA VAL A 43 8.76 1.04 -5.46
C VAL A 43 8.12 2.10 -4.59
N ASN A 44 8.94 2.98 -4.00
CA ASN A 44 8.47 4.06 -3.14
C ASN A 44 7.51 4.99 -3.90
N LYS A 45 6.43 5.38 -3.21
CA LYS A 45 5.45 6.35 -3.67
C LYS A 45 5.28 7.46 -2.66
N ASN A 46 5.27 8.69 -3.17
CA ASN A 46 4.98 9.88 -2.39
C ASN A 46 3.92 10.69 -3.15
N PHE A 47 2.85 11.01 -2.45
CA PHE A 47 1.74 11.78 -2.96
C PHE A 47 1.72 13.11 -2.21
N LEU A 48 1.60 14.21 -2.93
CA LEU A 48 1.50 15.55 -2.37
C LEU A 48 0.45 16.33 -3.16
N GLY A 49 -0.52 16.88 -2.44
CA GLY A 49 -1.52 17.79 -2.97
C GLY A 49 -1.58 19.03 -2.12
N GLY A 50 -1.82 20.18 -2.75
CA GLY A 50 -1.95 21.44 -2.05
C GLY A 50 -2.83 22.40 -2.81
N ILE A 51 -3.51 23.27 -2.07
CA ILE A 51 -4.33 24.34 -2.63
C ILE A 51 -4.28 25.53 -1.67
N LEU A 52 -4.18 26.72 -2.24
CA LEU A 52 -4.04 27.97 -1.49
C LEU A 52 -5.38 28.67 -1.39
N ASN A 53 -5.53 29.51 -0.36
CA ASN A 53 -6.68 30.40 -0.20
C ASN A 53 -8.05 29.68 -0.26
N VAL A 54 -8.17 28.58 0.48
CA VAL A 54 -9.35 27.71 0.48
C VAL A 54 -10.29 28.07 1.61
N GLY A 55 -11.55 28.34 1.25
CA GLY A 55 -12.62 28.62 2.19
C GLY A 55 -13.16 27.37 2.88
N PHE A 56 -14.00 27.58 3.89
CA PHE A 56 -14.63 26.52 4.68
C PHE A 56 -15.31 25.46 3.80
N GLY A 57 -15.12 24.18 4.16
CA GLY A 57 -15.71 23.03 3.48
C GLY A 57 -15.09 22.70 2.12
N SER A 58 -14.21 23.56 1.60
CA SER A 58 -13.50 23.34 0.35
C SER A 58 -12.12 22.72 0.60
N GLY A 59 -11.55 22.11 -0.43
CA GLY A 59 -10.33 21.30 -0.27
C GLY A 59 -9.68 20.90 -1.58
N THR A 60 -8.76 19.96 -1.48
CA THR A 60 -8.12 19.31 -2.62
C THR A 60 -8.06 17.79 -2.43
N THR A 61 -7.99 17.08 -3.54
CA THR A 61 -7.91 15.63 -3.58
C THR A 61 -6.75 15.22 -4.49
N VAL A 62 -5.92 14.31 -4.00
CA VAL A 62 -4.99 13.55 -4.85
C VAL A 62 -5.60 12.17 -5.06
N ALA A 63 -5.77 11.77 -6.31
CA ALA A 63 -6.27 10.44 -6.67
C ALA A 63 -5.16 9.61 -7.33
N TYR A 64 -5.13 8.32 -7.04
CA TYR A 64 -4.19 7.39 -7.62
C TYR A 64 -4.84 6.03 -7.88
N ILE A 65 -4.68 5.50 -9.09
CA ILE A 65 -5.13 4.15 -9.45
C ILE A 65 -3.93 3.22 -9.35
N VAL A 66 -4.06 2.17 -8.55
CA VAL A 66 -3.00 1.16 -8.39
C VAL A 66 -2.86 0.38 -9.71
N PRO A 67 -1.65 0.28 -10.28
CA PRO A 67 -1.43 -0.46 -11.52
C PRO A 67 -1.84 -1.93 -11.40
N ALA A 68 -2.16 -2.55 -12.54
CA ALA A 68 -2.46 -3.98 -12.59
C ALA A 68 -1.32 -4.82 -11.98
N SER A 69 -1.68 -5.87 -11.24
CA SER A 69 -0.71 -6.77 -10.60
C SER A 69 0.20 -6.10 -9.57
N LYS A 70 -0.23 -4.97 -8.99
CA LYS A 70 0.47 -4.27 -7.91
C LYS A 70 -0.44 -4.09 -6.69
N VAL A 71 0.17 -4.06 -5.51
CA VAL A 71 -0.51 -3.63 -4.29
C VAL A 71 0.21 -2.41 -3.74
N LEU A 72 -0.53 -1.33 -3.51
CA LEU A 72 -0.01 -0.14 -2.84
C LEU A 72 -0.19 -0.29 -1.33
N TYR A 73 0.89 -0.16 -0.58
CA TYR A 73 0.90 -0.16 0.88
C TYR A 73 1.18 1.24 1.40
N ILE A 74 0.18 1.89 2.00
CA ILE A 74 0.30 3.22 2.57
C ILE A 74 0.84 3.11 3.99
N THR A 75 1.90 3.86 4.29
CA THR A 75 2.65 3.79 5.55
C THR A 75 2.58 5.09 6.34
N GLN A 76 2.22 6.20 5.71
CA GLN A 76 2.09 7.50 6.37
C GLN A 76 1.06 8.39 5.69
N PHE A 77 0.44 9.25 6.47
CA PHE A 77 -0.49 10.28 6.02
C PHE A 77 -0.32 11.54 6.86
N ALA A 78 -0.27 12.69 6.20
CA ALA A 78 -0.09 13.97 6.86
C ALA A 78 -0.91 15.07 6.18
N LEU A 79 -1.42 15.96 7.02
CA LEU A 79 -2.17 17.14 6.69
C LEU A 79 -1.41 18.35 7.21
N ARG A 80 -1.49 19.45 6.47
CA ARG A 80 -0.98 20.74 6.93
C ARG A 80 -1.97 21.84 6.57
N ALA A 81 -2.09 22.81 7.46
CA ALA A 81 -2.91 23.98 7.29
C ALA A 81 -2.16 25.21 7.76
N THR A 82 -2.30 26.31 7.03
CA THR A 82 -1.80 27.63 7.48
C THR A 82 -2.78 28.71 7.09
N ALA A 83 -2.90 29.77 7.89
CA ALA A 83 -3.70 30.94 7.51
C ALA A 83 -3.21 31.50 6.17
N SER A 84 -4.14 31.84 5.27
CA SER A 84 -3.77 32.39 3.95
C SER A 84 -3.31 33.85 4.01
N VAL A 85 -3.68 34.55 5.09
CA VAL A 85 -3.32 35.94 5.34
C VAL A 85 -2.70 36.08 6.73
N PRO A 86 -1.63 36.87 6.90
CA PRO A 86 -0.94 37.00 8.19
C PRO A 86 -1.82 37.51 9.34
N ALA A 87 -2.79 38.38 9.03
CA ALA A 87 -3.72 38.94 10.02
C ALA A 87 -4.58 37.87 10.73
N ASN A 88 -4.70 36.67 10.13
CA ASN A 88 -5.45 35.54 10.68
C ASN A 88 -4.53 34.51 11.37
N GLY A 89 -3.24 34.80 11.56
CA GLY A 89 -2.27 33.85 12.10
C GLY A 89 -2.64 33.28 13.47
N ASP A 90 -3.29 34.09 14.29
CA ASP A 90 -3.75 33.71 15.64
C ASP A 90 -5.10 32.97 15.65
N LEU A 91 -5.79 32.89 14.50
CA LEU A 91 -7.04 32.15 14.38
C LEU A 91 -6.78 30.66 14.22
N ASN A 92 -7.76 29.83 14.57
CA ASN A 92 -7.66 28.38 14.45
C ASN A 92 -7.58 27.91 12.99
N GLN A 93 -6.59 27.10 12.67
CA GLN A 93 -6.30 26.60 11.33
C GLN A 93 -6.77 25.15 11.20
N PHE A 94 -8.04 24.90 11.51
CA PHE A 94 -8.60 23.56 11.50
C PHE A 94 -8.70 22.96 10.09
N VAL A 95 -8.21 21.74 9.95
CA VAL A 95 -8.33 20.91 8.75
C VAL A 95 -8.76 19.50 9.12
N VAL A 96 -9.41 18.86 8.16
CA VAL A 96 -9.70 17.43 8.17
C VAL A 96 -9.22 16.82 6.86
N GLY A 97 -8.95 15.54 6.87
CA GLY A 97 -8.56 14.80 5.70
C GLY A 97 -8.81 13.31 5.86
N SER A 98 -8.79 12.62 4.74
CA SER A 98 -9.11 11.20 4.70
C SER A 98 -8.33 10.45 3.65
N ILE A 99 -8.26 9.13 3.86
CA ILE A 99 -7.89 8.14 2.85
C ILE A 99 -9.15 7.36 2.53
N THR A 100 -9.58 7.38 1.27
CA THR A 100 -10.76 6.66 0.81
C THR A 100 -10.39 5.78 -0.38
N GLU A 101 -10.84 4.52 -0.38
CA GLU A 101 -10.61 3.56 -1.44
C GLU A 101 -11.88 3.32 -2.27
N PHE A 102 -11.70 3.11 -3.57
CA PHE A 102 -12.73 2.79 -4.54
C PHE A 102 -12.36 1.51 -5.32
N PRO A 103 -13.33 0.62 -5.58
CA PRO A 103 -14.77 0.90 -5.68
C PRO A 103 -15.57 0.81 -4.38
N SER A 104 -15.00 0.32 -3.25
CA SER A 104 -15.80 0.08 -2.04
C SER A 104 -16.40 1.36 -1.42
N GLY A 105 -15.76 2.51 -1.64
CA GLY A 105 -16.10 3.78 -0.99
C GLY A 105 -15.67 3.82 0.48
N ALA A 106 -14.89 2.84 0.96
CA ALA A 106 -14.49 2.75 2.35
C ALA A 106 -13.52 3.88 2.70
N THR A 107 -13.84 4.61 3.78
CA THR A 107 -12.88 5.53 4.39
C THR A 107 -11.98 4.74 5.33
N LEU A 108 -10.72 4.60 4.95
CA LEU A 108 -9.70 3.81 5.65
C LEU A 108 -9.06 4.59 6.79
N LEU A 109 -9.05 5.92 6.65
CA LEU A 109 -8.56 6.84 7.67
C LEU A 109 -9.34 8.15 7.60
N TYR A 110 -9.64 8.70 8.78
CA TYR A 110 -10.10 10.08 8.93
C TYR A 110 -9.27 10.74 10.02
N LEU A 111 -8.71 11.91 9.73
CA LEU A 111 -7.79 12.63 10.61
C LEU A 111 -8.09 14.13 10.53
N GLY A 112 -7.87 14.86 11.61
CA GLY A 112 -7.98 16.32 11.62
C GLY A 112 -7.16 16.94 12.74
N GLY A 113 -6.94 18.25 12.63
CA GLY A 113 -6.17 18.99 13.61
C GLY A 113 -6.09 20.48 13.31
N ASN A 114 -5.53 21.24 14.25
CA ASN A 114 -5.28 22.67 14.12
C ASN A 114 -3.85 22.89 13.60
N GLY A 115 -3.69 23.45 12.40
CA GLY A 115 -2.41 23.59 11.70
C GLY A 115 -1.96 22.33 10.95
N GLY A 116 -2.59 21.19 11.21
CA GLY A 116 -2.30 19.92 10.55
C GLY A 116 -2.47 18.72 11.48
N ALA A 117 -2.09 17.55 10.97
CA ALA A 117 -2.05 16.29 11.71
C ALA A 117 -1.21 15.28 10.92
N ALA A 118 -0.55 14.34 11.59
CA ALA A 118 0.23 13.31 10.92
C ALA A 118 0.10 11.97 11.63
N MET A 119 0.11 10.89 10.85
CA MET A 119 0.08 9.52 11.35
C MET A 119 1.01 8.63 10.52
N THR A 120 1.75 7.77 11.21
CA THR A 120 2.52 6.67 10.61
C THR A 120 1.89 5.36 11.03
N PHE A 121 1.77 4.42 10.11
CA PHE A 121 1.12 3.13 10.34
C PHE A 121 2.13 2.04 10.62
N SER A 122 2.01 1.38 11.77
CA SER A 122 2.77 0.16 12.07
C SER A 122 2.35 -1.01 11.18
N THR A 123 1.07 -1.04 10.79
CA THR A 123 0.51 -1.96 9.82
C THR A 123 0.07 -1.16 8.61
N PRO A 124 0.76 -1.27 7.46
CA PRO A 124 0.42 -0.49 6.27
C PRO A 124 -1.01 -0.77 5.79
N ILE A 125 -1.64 0.24 5.21
CA ILE A 125 -2.98 0.12 4.61
C ILE A 125 -2.82 -0.38 3.17
N PRO A 126 -3.28 -1.59 2.83
CA PRO A 126 -3.17 -2.12 1.48
C PRO A 126 -4.29 -1.59 0.58
N ILE A 127 -3.95 -1.25 -0.67
CA ILE A 127 -4.86 -0.92 -1.76
C ILE A 127 -4.55 -1.86 -2.92
N ASN A 128 -5.56 -2.63 -3.34
CA ASN A 128 -5.42 -3.67 -4.35
C ASN A 128 -5.24 -3.09 -5.76
N ASP A 129 -4.83 -3.93 -6.71
CA ASP A 129 -4.67 -3.54 -8.10
C ASP A 129 -5.99 -3.07 -8.72
N GLY A 130 -5.91 -2.06 -9.59
CA GLY A 130 -7.07 -1.46 -10.24
C GLY A 130 -7.99 -0.64 -9.33
N HIS A 131 -7.77 -0.65 -8.01
CA HIS A 131 -8.51 0.21 -7.09
C HIS A 131 -7.94 1.64 -7.14
N GLU A 132 -8.83 2.62 -6.96
CA GLU A 132 -8.44 4.01 -6.81
C GLU A 132 -8.38 4.37 -5.33
N VAL A 133 -7.29 5.00 -4.90
CA VAL A 133 -7.20 5.64 -3.59
C VAL A 133 -7.24 7.15 -3.75
N ARG A 134 -8.01 7.81 -2.88
CA ARG A 134 -8.10 9.26 -2.78
C ARG A 134 -7.58 9.74 -1.44
N PHE A 135 -6.67 10.70 -1.49
CA PHE A 135 -6.16 11.46 -0.36
C PHE A 135 -6.80 12.84 -0.37
N PHE A 136 -7.63 13.13 0.61
CA PHE A 136 -8.39 14.37 0.69
C PHE A 136 -7.93 15.23 1.86
N VAL A 137 -7.97 16.55 1.68
CA VAL A 137 -7.88 17.54 2.75
C VAL A 137 -8.86 18.68 2.49
N ALA A 138 -9.53 19.14 3.55
CA ALA A 138 -10.41 20.31 3.51
C ALA A 138 -10.17 21.26 4.67
N CYS A 139 -10.41 22.54 4.38
CA CYS A 139 -10.49 23.60 5.36
C CYS A 139 -11.76 23.45 6.20
N GLN A 140 -11.61 23.47 7.52
CA GLN A 140 -12.69 23.47 8.51
C GLN A 140 -12.63 24.71 9.42
N ALA A 141 -11.84 25.71 9.03
CA ALA A 141 -11.78 26.99 9.70
C ALA A 141 -12.78 27.98 9.12
N ASN A 142 -13.16 28.98 9.93
CA ASN A 142 -14.06 30.07 9.54
C ASN A 142 -13.39 31.17 8.68
N HIS A 143 -12.18 30.91 8.19
CA HIS A 143 -11.40 31.81 7.34
C HIS A 143 -10.56 30.99 6.36
N ASN A 144 -10.00 31.65 5.34
CA ASN A 144 -9.30 30.95 4.28
C ASN A 144 -7.95 30.41 4.74
N LEU A 145 -7.68 29.14 4.43
CA LEU A 145 -6.43 28.45 4.72
C LEU A 145 -5.71 28.03 3.44
N ASN A 146 -4.39 27.96 3.49
CA ASN A 146 -3.61 27.14 2.59
C ASN A 146 -3.57 25.73 3.20
N VAL A 147 -3.97 24.73 2.41
CA VAL A 147 -4.07 23.35 2.90
C VAL A 147 -3.25 22.40 2.03
N TRP A 148 -2.66 21.39 2.66
CA TRP A 148 -1.87 20.35 2.00
C TRP A 148 -2.19 18.99 2.56
N VAL A 149 -2.13 17.99 1.69
CA VAL A 149 -2.21 16.57 2.01
C VAL A 149 -0.97 15.88 1.47
N SER A 150 -0.42 14.96 2.24
CA SER A 150 0.65 14.08 1.82
C SER A 150 0.39 12.65 2.28
N ALA A 151 0.76 11.70 1.43
CA ALA A 151 0.73 10.29 1.76
C ALA A 151 1.99 9.63 1.23
N GLY A 152 2.51 8.65 1.97
CA GLY A 152 3.70 7.90 1.60
C GLY A 152 3.48 6.41 1.74
N GLY A 153 4.17 5.65 0.90
CA GLY A 153 4.02 4.20 0.84
C GLY A 153 4.93 3.57 -0.19
N TYR A 154 4.64 2.33 -0.55
CA TYR A 154 5.37 1.60 -1.57
C TYR A 154 4.43 0.66 -2.34
N GLU A 155 4.76 0.38 -3.59
CA GLU A 155 4.09 -0.63 -4.42
C GLU A 155 4.91 -1.89 -4.50
N VAL A 156 4.26 -3.04 -4.41
CA VAL A 156 4.88 -4.34 -4.69
C VAL A 156 4.15 -5.03 -5.82
#